data_AF-A0A7C2FV40-F1
#
_entry.id   AF-A0A7C2FV40-F1
#
_cell.length_a   1.000
_cell.length_b   1.000
_cell.length_c   1.000
_cell.angle_alpha   90.00
_cell.angle_beta   90.00
_cell.angle_gamma   90.00
#
_symmetry.space_group_name_H-M   'P 1'
#
loop_
_entity.id
_entity.type
_entity.pdbx_description
1 polymer ?
#
loop_
_entity_poly.entity_id
_entity_poly.type
_entity_poly.pdbx_seq_one_letter_code
_entity_poly.pdbx_strand_id
1 'polypeptide(L)'
;MIKEFLEKSWLLIVASLFFGVLLAGTNAALDPIIKQNEIDKFNSLAGSMVAGTTTFESISEEGLTITSPKGKAITVDVKKGVDESGTVLGWAFVAQGSGFADKIKLVIATGADFETLKGFGVLLSNETPGFGDKINKADHYFVKQFAGTPATTLELSKVADWKVIDGDNEIAAITGATVTSDAVVSIFNTYIEQVKTQLKEKGLL
;
A
#
# COMPACT_ATOMS: atom_id res chain seq x y z
N MET A 1 47.53 29.64 -0.66
CA MET A 1 46.37 29.14 -1.42
C MET A 1 45.56 28.11 -0.62
N ILE A 2 46.10 26.92 -0.28
CA ILE A 2 45.35 25.89 0.49
C ILE A 2 44.99 26.33 1.92
N LYS A 3 45.91 26.99 2.64
CA LYS A 3 45.63 27.53 3.99
C LYS A 3 44.48 28.53 4.00
N GLU A 4 44.46 29.50 3.07
CA GLU A 4 43.38 30.48 2.98
C GLU A 4 42.03 29.86 2.59
N PHE A 5 42.05 28.82 1.75
CA PHE A 5 40.84 28.07 1.41
C PHE A 5 40.25 27.37 2.64
N LEU A 6 41.08 26.68 3.43
CA LEU A 6 40.66 26.07 4.69
C LEU A 6 40.16 27.11 5.70
N GLU A 7 40.83 28.25 5.83
CA GLU A 7 40.43 29.34 6.74
C GLU A 7 39.09 29.99 6.35
N LYS A 8 38.72 29.97 5.06
CA LYS A 8 37.44 30.50 4.58
C LYS A 8 36.33 29.44 4.52
N SER A 9 36.69 28.14 4.45
CA SER A 9 35.73 27.04 4.26
C SER A 9 35.54 26.14 5.49
N TRP A 10 36.32 26.30 6.56
CA TRP A 10 36.22 25.43 7.75
C TRP A 10 34.82 25.41 8.35
N LEU A 11 34.14 26.56 8.41
CA LEU A 11 32.79 26.66 8.98
C LEU A 11 31.81 25.78 8.19
N LEU A 12 31.91 25.78 6.85
CA LEU A 12 31.08 24.96 5.99
C LEU A 12 31.39 23.46 6.17
N ILE A 13 32.66 23.11 6.32
CA ILE A 13 33.09 21.71 6.53
C ILE A 13 32.60 21.19 7.89
N VAL A 14 32.74 21.98 8.94
CA VAL A 14 32.28 21.59 10.28
C VAL A 14 30.76 21.52 10.33
N ALA A 15 30.06 22.50 9.74
CA ALA A 15 28.61 22.49 9.67
C ALA A 15 28.08 21.29 8.87
N SER A 16 28.66 21.00 7.70
CA SER A 16 28.24 19.86 6.88
C SER A 16 28.50 18.52 7.59
N LEU A 17 29.64 18.38 8.26
CA LEU A 17 29.94 17.19 9.05
C LEU A 17 28.97 17.05 10.23
N PHE A 18 28.69 18.14 10.95
CA PHE A 18 27.73 18.14 12.04
C PHE A 18 26.32 17.75 11.60
N PHE A 19 25.78 18.39 10.55
CA PHE A 19 24.45 18.06 10.02
C PHE A 19 24.40 16.65 9.42
N GLY A 20 25.48 16.20 8.77
CA GLY A 20 25.60 14.85 8.26
C GLY A 20 25.53 13.80 9.36
N VAL A 21 26.28 14.00 10.45
CA VAL A 21 26.25 13.12 11.63
C VAL A 21 24.88 13.15 12.30
N LEU A 22 24.27 14.33 12.44
CA LEU A 22 22.94 14.46 13.04
C LEU A 22 21.87 13.73 12.22
N LEU A 23 21.89 13.89 10.89
CA LEU A 23 20.95 13.20 10.00
C LEU A 23 21.17 11.69 10.02
N ALA A 24 22.42 11.23 9.92
CA ALA A 24 22.75 9.81 9.94
C ALA A 24 22.37 9.16 11.29
N GLY A 25 22.65 9.82 12.41
CA GLY A 25 22.28 9.35 13.74
C GLY A 25 20.77 9.28 13.93
N THR A 26 20.05 10.31 13.47
CA THR A 26 18.58 10.33 13.53
C THR A 26 17.98 9.21 12.69
N ASN A 27 18.46 9.01 11.46
CA ASN A 27 17.99 7.96 10.57
C ASN A 27 18.27 6.56 11.15
N ALA A 28 19.50 6.30 11.60
CA ALA A 28 19.88 5.00 12.17
C ALA A 28 19.06 4.66 13.44
N ALA A 29 18.73 5.64 14.27
CA ALA A 29 17.93 5.43 15.48
C ALA A 29 16.44 5.21 15.19
N LEU A 30 15.87 5.92 14.21
CA LEU A 30 14.43 5.90 13.92
C LEU A 30 14.03 4.84 12.89
N ASP A 31 14.92 4.45 11.98
CA ASP A 31 14.66 3.42 10.96
C ASP A 31 14.05 2.12 11.52
N PRO A 32 14.58 1.49 12.59
CA PRO A 32 13.97 0.26 13.12
C PRO A 32 12.57 0.51 13.70
N ILE A 33 12.34 1.67 14.32
CA ILE A 33 11.05 2.04 14.89
C ILE A 33 10.01 2.27 13.78
N ILE A 34 10.40 2.96 12.70
CA ILE A 34 9.53 3.20 11.54
C ILE A 34 9.14 1.86 10.89
N LYS A 35 10.10 0.94 10.73
CA LYS A 35 9.83 -0.39 10.18
C LYS A 35 8.86 -1.17 11.05
N GLN A 36 9.05 -1.16 12.37
CA GLN A 36 8.13 -1.84 13.29
C GLN A 36 6.73 -1.23 13.22
N ASN A 37 6.62 0.10 13.22
CA ASN A 37 5.33 0.80 13.09
C ASN A 37 4.64 0.48 11.76
N GLU A 38 5.38 0.36 10.64
CA GLU A 38 4.81 -0.07 9.36
C GLU A 38 4.31 -1.52 9.43
N ILE A 39 5.03 -2.43 10.08
CA ILE A 39 4.61 -3.84 10.28
C ILE A 39 3.35 -3.92 11.15
N ASP A 40 3.32 -3.19 12.27
CA ASP A 40 2.19 -3.18 13.20
C ASP A 40 0.93 -2.61 12.52
N LYS A 41 1.10 -1.51 11.77
CA LYS A 41 0.02 -0.92 10.97
C LYS A 41 -0.45 -1.88 9.87
N PHE A 42 0.46 -2.56 9.18
CA PHE A 42 0.09 -3.58 8.22
C PHE A 42 -0.75 -4.69 8.86
N ASN A 43 -0.27 -5.28 9.97
CA ASN A 43 -0.93 -6.39 10.64
C ASN A 43 -2.31 -5.97 11.18
N SER A 44 -2.43 -4.75 11.73
CA SER A 44 -3.70 -4.20 12.18
C SER A 44 -4.69 -4.02 11.04
N LEU A 45 -4.27 -3.44 9.90
CA LEU A 45 -5.12 -3.25 8.74
C LEU A 45 -5.53 -4.60 8.14
N ALA A 46 -4.57 -5.48 7.85
CA ALA A 46 -4.83 -6.79 7.25
C ALA A 46 -5.71 -7.66 8.15
N GLY A 47 -5.45 -7.69 9.46
CA GLY A 47 -6.24 -8.46 10.43
C GLY A 47 -7.68 -7.98 10.57
N SER A 48 -7.93 -6.67 10.40
CA SER A 48 -9.30 -6.13 10.39
C SER A 48 -10.12 -6.54 9.16
N MET A 49 -9.45 -6.88 8.05
CA MET A 49 -10.10 -7.27 6.79
C MET A 49 -10.22 -8.80 6.64
N VAL A 50 -9.22 -9.55 7.11
CA VAL A 50 -9.20 -11.02 7.06
C VAL A 50 -9.52 -11.58 8.45
N ALA A 51 -10.80 -11.54 8.81
CA ALA A 51 -11.28 -11.97 10.12
C ALA A 51 -10.87 -13.43 10.44
N GLY A 52 -10.48 -13.69 11.69
CA GLY A 52 -10.03 -15.00 12.17
C GLY A 52 -8.54 -15.28 11.95
N THR A 53 -7.83 -14.40 11.25
CA THR A 53 -6.37 -14.52 11.08
C THR A 53 -5.64 -14.25 12.39
N THR A 54 -4.72 -15.12 12.75
CA THR A 54 -3.84 -14.96 13.91
C THR A 54 -2.48 -14.40 13.52
N THR A 55 -1.93 -14.86 12.41
CA THR A 55 -0.61 -14.43 11.93
C THR A 55 -0.63 -14.20 10.41
N PHE A 56 0.21 -13.25 9.98
CA PHE A 56 0.50 -13.01 8.57
C PHE A 56 1.94 -13.46 8.28
N GLU A 57 2.07 -14.53 7.51
CA GLU A 57 3.36 -15.13 7.15
C GLU A 57 3.71 -14.76 5.71
N SER A 58 4.92 -14.25 5.48
CA SER A 58 5.41 -14.00 4.12
C SER A 58 5.58 -15.33 3.37
N ILE A 59 5.12 -15.34 2.11
CA ILE A 59 5.12 -16.55 1.27
C ILE A 59 6.49 -16.83 0.62
N SER A 60 7.37 -15.84 0.63
CA SER A 60 8.68 -15.85 -0.03
C SER A 60 9.57 -14.82 0.64
N GLU A 61 10.81 -15.17 0.97
CA GLU A 61 11.80 -14.20 1.45
C GLU A 61 12.16 -13.16 0.37
N GLU A 62 12.07 -13.56 -0.90
CA GLU A 62 12.39 -12.72 -2.07
C GLU A 62 11.16 -11.93 -2.59
N GLY A 63 9.97 -12.18 -2.03
CA GLY A 63 8.71 -11.63 -2.52
C GLY A 63 8.27 -12.18 -3.89
N LEU A 64 7.24 -11.57 -4.47
CA LEU A 64 6.76 -11.81 -5.83
C LEU A 64 7.20 -10.67 -6.75
N THR A 65 7.59 -10.99 -7.98
CA THR A 65 7.94 -9.96 -8.96
C THR A 65 6.72 -9.61 -9.79
N ILE A 66 6.36 -8.33 -9.82
CA ILE A 66 5.34 -7.78 -10.71
C ILE A 66 5.94 -6.67 -11.57
N THR A 67 5.25 -6.33 -12.66
CA THR A 67 5.61 -5.23 -13.55
C THR A 67 4.80 -4.00 -13.21
N SER A 68 5.49 -2.90 -12.90
CA SER A 68 4.86 -1.60 -12.71
C SER A 68 4.23 -1.07 -14.00
N PRO A 69 3.33 -0.08 -13.93
CA PRO A 69 2.75 0.56 -15.13
C PRO A 69 3.81 1.18 -16.06
N LYS A 70 5.02 1.45 -15.55
CA LYS A 70 6.17 1.98 -16.30
C LYS A 70 7.09 0.89 -16.84
N GLY A 71 6.70 -0.38 -16.80
CA GLY A 71 7.49 -1.52 -17.29
C GLY A 71 8.65 -1.95 -16.40
N LYS A 72 8.82 -1.36 -15.21
CA LYS A 72 9.87 -1.74 -14.25
C LYS A 72 9.39 -2.88 -13.34
N ALA A 73 10.25 -3.87 -13.11
CA ALA A 73 10.02 -4.93 -12.11
C ALA A 73 10.01 -4.35 -10.68
N ILE A 74 9.01 -4.75 -9.90
CA ILE A 74 8.81 -4.41 -8.49
C ILE A 74 8.60 -5.70 -7.71
N THR A 75 9.25 -5.79 -6.56
CA THR A 75 9.03 -6.87 -5.59
C THR A 75 7.89 -6.53 -4.64
N VAL A 76 6.97 -7.47 -4.45
CA VAL A 76 5.84 -7.38 -3.53
C VAL A 76 5.93 -8.50 -2.51
N ASP A 77 6.03 -8.14 -1.23
CA ASP A 77 5.90 -9.09 -0.13
C ASP A 77 4.41 -9.40 0.08
N VAL A 78 4.02 -10.62 -0.29
CA VAL A 78 2.67 -11.13 -0.10
C VAL A 78 2.67 -12.03 1.13
N LYS A 79 1.71 -11.79 2.02
CA LYS A 79 1.57 -12.54 3.25
C LYS A 79 0.29 -13.36 3.23
N LYS A 80 0.38 -14.63 3.58
CA LYS A 80 -0.79 -15.48 3.85
C LYS A 80 -1.28 -15.21 5.27
N GLY A 81 -2.57 -14.97 5.43
CA GLY A 81 -3.23 -14.92 6.72
C GLY A 81 -3.68 -16.31 7.12
N VAL A 82 -3.19 -16.81 8.26
CA VAL A 82 -3.54 -18.14 8.78
C VAL A 82 -4.22 -18.07 10.15
N ASP A 83 -5.12 -19.01 10.41
CA ASP A 83 -5.72 -19.21 11.74
C ASP A 83 -4.82 -20.08 12.66
N GLU A 84 -5.28 -20.34 13.89
CA GLU A 84 -4.57 -21.19 14.85
C GLU A 84 -4.33 -22.62 14.35
N SER A 85 -5.13 -23.09 13.40
CA SER A 85 -5.01 -24.43 12.80
C SER A 85 -4.04 -24.48 11.61
N GLY A 86 -3.54 -23.32 11.16
CA GLY A 86 -2.73 -23.18 9.96
C GLY A 86 -3.53 -23.11 8.66
N THR A 87 -4.86 -22.95 8.75
CA THR A 87 -5.73 -22.80 7.57
C THR A 87 -5.57 -21.40 7.00
N VAL A 88 -5.35 -21.30 5.68
CA VAL A 88 -5.26 -20.01 4.98
C VAL A 88 -6.65 -19.39 4.87
N LEU A 89 -6.83 -18.21 5.47
CA LEU A 89 -8.08 -17.45 5.45
C LEU A 89 -8.08 -16.35 4.37
N GLY A 90 -6.90 -15.94 3.93
CA GLY A 90 -6.75 -14.90 2.92
C GLY A 90 -5.30 -14.50 2.67
N TRP A 91 -5.13 -13.52 1.80
CA TRP A 91 -3.83 -12.96 1.45
C TRP A 91 -3.85 -11.45 1.70
N ALA A 92 -2.71 -10.90 2.11
CA ALA A 92 -2.54 -9.47 2.28
C ALA A 92 -1.18 -9.02 1.77
N PHE A 93 -1.13 -7.86 1.11
CA PHE A 93 0.11 -7.32 0.56
C PHE A 93 0.05 -5.79 0.46
N VAL A 94 1.24 -5.18 0.37
CA VAL A 94 1.36 -3.73 0.17
C VAL A 94 1.37 -3.43 -1.33
N ALA A 95 0.46 -2.57 -1.77
CA ALA A 95 0.39 -2.05 -3.12
C ALA A 95 0.60 -0.53 -3.10
N GLN A 96 1.28 0.02 -4.11
CA GLN A 96 1.54 1.45 -4.16
C GLN A 96 1.49 2.02 -5.58
N GLY A 97 1.13 3.30 -5.65
CA GLY A 97 1.05 4.07 -6.89
C GLY A 97 1.05 5.57 -6.62
N SER A 98 1.08 6.36 -7.68
CA SER A 98 1.05 7.83 -7.58
C SER A 98 -0.35 8.31 -7.25
N GLY A 99 -0.50 9.03 -6.13
CA GLY A 99 -1.72 9.76 -5.78
C GLY A 99 -1.75 11.17 -6.38
N PHE A 100 -2.60 12.04 -5.82
CA PHE A 100 -2.70 13.43 -6.25
C PHE A 100 -1.47 14.24 -5.82
N ALA A 101 -1.01 14.10 -4.57
CA ALA A 101 0.10 14.88 -4.02
C ALA A 101 1.40 14.09 -3.86
N ASP A 102 1.30 12.84 -3.43
CA ASP A 102 2.43 11.92 -3.23
C ASP A 102 1.97 10.47 -3.50
N LYS A 103 2.85 9.50 -3.34
CA LYS A 103 2.51 8.08 -3.41
C LYS A 103 1.45 7.70 -2.36
N ILE A 104 0.54 6.84 -2.78
CA ILE A 104 -0.40 6.14 -1.91
C ILE A 104 0.12 4.72 -1.73
N LYS A 105 0.28 4.28 -0.48
CA LYS A 105 0.52 2.87 -0.12
C LYS A 105 -0.73 2.29 0.53
N LEU A 106 -1.24 1.22 -0.05
CA LEU A 106 -2.41 0.48 0.42
C LEU A 106 -1.98 -0.88 0.94
N VAL A 107 -2.64 -1.35 1.99
CA VAL A 107 -2.69 -2.77 2.34
C VAL A 107 -3.94 -3.32 1.68
N ILE A 108 -3.78 -4.22 0.72
CA ILE A 108 -4.89 -4.89 0.04
C ILE A 108 -5.04 -6.29 0.63
N ALA A 109 -6.27 -6.72 0.88
CA ALA A 109 -6.58 -8.05 1.37
C ALA A 109 -7.54 -8.79 0.44
N THR A 110 -7.35 -10.10 0.28
CA THR A 110 -8.18 -10.99 -0.54
C THR A 110 -8.59 -12.24 0.24
N GLY A 111 -9.61 -12.94 -0.23
CA GLY A 111 -10.00 -14.26 0.28
C GLY A 111 -8.97 -15.34 -0.03
N ALA A 112 -9.08 -16.50 0.63
CA ALA A 112 -8.13 -17.61 0.48
C ALA A 112 -7.98 -18.10 -0.97
N ASP A 113 -9.06 -18.07 -1.75
CA ASP A 113 -9.12 -18.43 -3.16
C ASP A 113 -8.63 -17.33 -4.12
N PHE A 114 -8.36 -16.13 -3.61
CA PHE A 114 -8.03 -14.94 -4.39
C PHE A 114 -9.10 -14.59 -5.45
N GLU A 115 -10.36 -14.96 -5.21
CA GLU A 115 -11.49 -14.61 -6.10
C GLU A 115 -12.24 -13.38 -5.60
N THR A 116 -12.19 -13.09 -4.30
CA THR A 116 -12.89 -11.96 -3.69
C THR A 116 -11.94 -11.04 -2.93
N LEU A 117 -12.17 -9.73 -3.04
CA LEU A 117 -11.49 -8.71 -2.25
C LEU A 117 -12.11 -8.64 -0.85
N LYS A 118 -11.26 -8.56 0.18
CA LYS A 118 -11.67 -8.29 1.57
C LYS A 118 -11.62 -6.80 1.90
N GLY A 119 -11.07 -5.99 1.00
CA GLY A 119 -11.00 -4.53 1.09
C GLY A 119 -9.55 -4.02 1.03
N PHE A 120 -9.38 -2.76 1.43
CA PHE A 120 -8.06 -2.18 1.66
C PHE A 120 -8.01 -1.28 2.88
N GLY A 121 -6.79 -1.08 3.39
CA GLY A 121 -6.44 -0.06 4.36
C GLY A 121 -5.33 0.84 3.83
N VAL A 122 -5.22 2.06 4.35
CA VAL A 122 -4.18 3.01 3.91
C VAL A 122 -2.97 2.96 4.84
N LEU A 123 -1.86 2.46 4.31
CA LEU A 123 -0.59 2.44 5.03
C LEU A 123 0.06 3.83 5.03
N LEU A 124 0.05 4.50 3.88
CA LEU A 124 0.61 5.85 3.70
C LEU A 124 -0.18 6.60 2.63
N SER A 125 -0.51 7.86 2.90
CA SER A 125 -1.15 8.78 1.96
C SER A 125 -0.88 10.21 2.41
N ASN A 126 -0.73 11.13 1.47
CA ASN A 126 -0.60 12.57 1.73
C ASN A 126 -1.64 13.38 0.94
N GLU A 127 -2.81 12.77 0.69
CA GLU A 127 -3.88 13.38 -0.09
C GLU A 127 -4.52 14.57 0.64
N THR A 128 -5.11 15.48 -0.14
CA THR A 128 -5.66 16.74 0.39
C THR A 128 -6.76 16.51 1.44
N PRO A 129 -6.63 17.10 2.64
CA PRO A 129 -7.64 17.02 3.70
C PRO A 129 -9.02 17.51 3.25
N GLY A 130 -10.07 16.77 3.57
CA GLY A 130 -11.46 17.06 3.16
C GLY A 130 -11.82 16.60 1.74
N PHE A 131 -10.84 16.16 0.94
CA PHE A 131 -11.03 15.68 -0.42
C PHE A 131 -10.60 14.21 -0.54
N GLY A 132 -9.34 13.97 -0.90
CA GLY A 132 -8.80 12.63 -1.14
C GLY A 132 -8.51 11.86 0.14
N ASP A 133 -8.29 12.56 1.27
CA ASP A 133 -8.05 11.95 2.58
C ASP A 133 -9.18 11.02 3.07
N LYS A 134 -10.36 11.10 2.45
CA LYS A 134 -11.51 10.22 2.70
C LYS A 134 -11.19 8.74 2.47
N ILE A 135 -10.16 8.40 1.70
CA ILE A 135 -9.67 7.01 1.56
C ILE A 135 -9.17 6.42 2.89
N ASN A 136 -8.82 7.26 3.87
CA ASN A 136 -8.38 6.81 5.20
C ASN A 136 -9.54 6.45 6.14
N LYS A 137 -10.78 6.73 5.74
CA LYS A 137 -11.97 6.55 6.58
C LYS A 137 -12.64 5.21 6.24
N ALA A 138 -12.39 4.19 7.06
CA ALA A 138 -12.91 2.83 6.83
C ALA A 138 -14.45 2.77 6.70
N ASP A 139 -15.16 3.71 7.30
CA ASP A 139 -16.62 3.82 7.26
C ASP A 139 -17.15 4.53 6.00
N HIS A 140 -16.28 5.16 5.21
CA HIS A 140 -16.64 5.92 4.03
C HIS A 140 -17.11 5.00 2.90
N TYR A 141 -18.11 5.43 2.12
CA TYR A 141 -18.70 4.63 1.05
C TYR A 141 -17.65 4.14 0.05
N PHE A 142 -16.69 5.02 -0.30
CA PHE A 142 -15.61 4.68 -1.23
C PHE A 142 -14.82 3.44 -0.79
N VAL A 143 -14.42 3.38 0.49
CA VAL A 143 -13.61 2.27 1.02
C VAL A 143 -14.43 0.98 1.10
N LYS A 144 -15.68 1.08 1.54
CA LYS A 144 -16.59 -0.07 1.70
C LYS A 144 -16.89 -0.80 0.41
N GLN A 145 -16.93 -0.10 -0.72
CA GLN A 145 -17.20 -0.71 -2.04
C GLN A 145 -16.17 -1.77 -2.43
N PHE A 146 -14.96 -1.78 -1.87
CA PHE A 146 -13.93 -2.77 -2.24
C PHE A 146 -14.06 -4.11 -1.51
N ALA A 147 -14.86 -4.18 -0.44
CA ALA A 147 -15.07 -5.43 0.28
C ALA A 147 -16.19 -6.22 -0.41
N GLY A 148 -15.90 -7.47 -0.78
CA GLY A 148 -16.86 -8.37 -1.44
C GLY A 148 -16.87 -8.29 -2.97
N THR A 149 -16.11 -7.38 -3.57
CA THR A 149 -15.97 -7.30 -5.04
C THR A 149 -15.05 -8.40 -5.57
N PRO A 150 -15.22 -8.83 -6.83
CA PRO A 150 -14.32 -9.78 -7.46
C PRO A 150 -12.88 -9.24 -7.51
N ALA A 151 -11.91 -10.11 -7.28
CA ALA A 151 -10.48 -9.80 -7.41
C ALA A 151 -10.06 -9.82 -8.89
N THR A 152 -10.65 -8.92 -9.67
CA THR A 152 -10.42 -8.70 -11.10
C THR A 152 -10.09 -7.24 -11.38
N THR A 153 -9.90 -6.88 -12.65
CA THR A 153 -9.87 -5.47 -13.06
C THR A 153 -11.15 -4.75 -12.62
N LEU A 154 -10.96 -3.64 -11.91
CA LEU A 154 -12.01 -2.76 -11.39
C LEU A 154 -12.22 -1.56 -12.33
N GLU A 155 -13.45 -1.08 -12.39
CA GLU A 155 -13.84 0.10 -13.18
C GLU A 155 -14.21 1.26 -12.27
N LEU A 156 -13.66 2.45 -12.53
CA LEU A 156 -14.00 3.64 -11.77
C LEU A 156 -15.19 4.38 -12.42
N SER A 157 -16.29 4.43 -11.70
CA SER A 157 -17.48 5.18 -12.09
C SER A 157 -17.45 6.60 -11.54
N LYS A 158 -17.70 7.60 -12.39
CA LYS A 158 -17.70 9.02 -12.01
C LYS A 158 -19.11 9.54 -11.73
N VAL A 159 -20.01 8.66 -11.30
CA VAL A 159 -21.39 8.99 -10.92
C VAL A 159 -21.43 9.82 -9.64
N ALA A 160 -22.45 10.67 -9.53
CA ALA A 160 -22.65 11.54 -8.37
C ALA A 160 -23.26 10.78 -7.17
N ASP A 161 -24.03 9.72 -7.41
CA ASP A 161 -24.60 8.85 -6.39
C ASP A 161 -24.00 7.46 -6.50
N TRP A 162 -23.32 7.00 -5.45
CA TRP A 162 -22.69 5.69 -5.42
C TRP A 162 -23.71 4.53 -5.37
N LYS A 163 -24.97 4.80 -5.04
CA LYS A 163 -26.02 3.78 -4.96
C LYS A 163 -26.54 3.31 -6.32
N VAL A 164 -26.15 3.99 -7.39
CA VAL A 164 -26.54 3.63 -8.77
C VAL A 164 -25.56 2.65 -9.42
N ILE A 165 -24.50 2.29 -8.71
CA ILE A 165 -23.56 1.26 -9.14
C ILE A 165 -24.24 -0.10 -9.08
N ASP A 166 -24.28 -0.78 -10.21
CA ASP A 166 -24.92 -2.09 -10.39
C ASP A 166 -23.89 -3.17 -10.78
N GLY A 167 -22.69 -2.76 -11.20
CA GLY A 167 -21.61 -3.69 -11.56
C GLY A 167 -20.81 -4.17 -10.35
N ASP A 168 -20.60 -5.49 -10.26
CA ASP A 168 -19.85 -6.13 -9.16
C ASP A 168 -18.37 -5.69 -9.09
N ASN A 169 -17.79 -5.19 -10.19
CA ASN A 169 -16.42 -4.67 -10.28
C ASN A 169 -16.35 -3.15 -10.47
N GLU A 170 -17.48 -2.44 -10.36
CA GLU A 170 -17.56 -1.00 -10.56
C GLU A 170 -17.48 -0.27 -9.21
N ILE A 171 -16.68 0.79 -9.14
CA ILE A 171 -16.43 1.56 -7.92
C ILE A 171 -16.81 3.02 -8.16
N ALA A 172 -17.78 3.54 -7.41
CA ALA A 172 -18.10 4.97 -7.46
C ALA A 172 -16.95 5.82 -6.90
N ALA A 173 -16.54 6.84 -7.63
CA ALA A 173 -15.51 7.78 -7.24
C ALA A 173 -15.92 8.65 -6.04
N ILE A 174 -14.91 9.21 -5.37
CA ILE A 174 -15.10 10.26 -4.37
C ILE A 174 -15.44 11.56 -5.08
N THR A 175 -16.63 12.12 -4.82
CA THR A 175 -17.02 13.43 -5.33
C THR A 175 -16.02 14.50 -4.89
N GLY A 176 -15.44 15.21 -5.86
CA GLY A 176 -14.41 16.22 -5.65
C GLY A 176 -12.99 15.69 -5.45
N ALA A 177 -12.78 14.37 -5.49
CA ALA A 177 -11.45 13.74 -5.38
C ALA A 177 -11.28 12.58 -6.39
N THR A 178 -11.63 12.84 -7.65
CA THR A 178 -11.57 11.83 -8.73
C THR A 178 -10.15 11.34 -8.99
N VAL A 179 -9.13 12.20 -8.88
CA VAL A 179 -7.72 11.80 -9.09
C VAL A 179 -7.27 10.80 -8.02
N THR A 180 -7.63 11.03 -6.75
CA THR A 180 -7.35 10.07 -5.67
C THR A 180 -8.08 8.75 -5.90
N SER A 181 -9.33 8.81 -6.35
CA SER A 181 -10.14 7.61 -6.61
C SER A 181 -9.56 6.77 -7.74
N ASP A 182 -9.15 7.44 -8.83
CA ASP A 182 -8.47 6.83 -9.98
C ASP A 182 -7.13 6.22 -9.59
N ALA A 183 -6.34 6.90 -8.77
CA ALA A 183 -5.09 6.37 -8.24
C ALA A 183 -5.30 5.08 -7.45
N VAL A 184 -6.31 5.01 -6.58
CA VAL A 184 -6.62 3.79 -5.82
C VAL A 184 -7.01 2.65 -6.78
N VAL A 185 -7.95 2.87 -7.68
CA VAL A 185 -8.38 1.83 -8.64
C VAL A 185 -7.22 1.37 -9.54
N SER A 186 -6.37 2.31 -9.99
CA SER A 186 -5.17 2.00 -10.77
C SER A 186 -4.16 1.14 -9.99
N ILE A 187 -3.98 1.40 -8.69
CA ILE A 187 -3.16 0.55 -7.81
C ILE A 187 -3.73 -0.86 -7.75
N PHE A 188 -5.04 -1.04 -7.58
CA PHE A 188 -5.65 -2.37 -7.61
C PHE A 188 -5.40 -3.08 -8.95
N ASN A 189 -5.73 -2.43 -10.07
CA ASN A 189 -5.61 -3.02 -11.41
C ASN A 189 -4.16 -3.35 -11.78
N THR A 190 -3.19 -2.64 -11.20
CA THR A 190 -1.77 -2.97 -11.39
C THR A 190 -1.37 -4.26 -10.66
N TYR A 191 -1.87 -4.48 -9.44
CA TYR A 191 -1.34 -5.55 -8.57
C TYR A 191 -2.17 -6.83 -8.61
N ILE A 192 -3.50 -6.75 -8.63
CA ILE A 192 -4.40 -7.89 -8.38
C ILE A 192 -4.13 -9.06 -9.34
N GLU A 193 -4.18 -8.83 -10.65
CA GLU A 193 -4.01 -9.90 -11.64
C GLU A 193 -2.60 -10.48 -11.64
N GLN A 194 -1.58 -9.64 -11.44
CA GLN A 194 -0.19 -10.06 -11.43
C GLN A 194 0.14 -10.88 -10.19
N VAL A 195 -0.33 -10.46 -9.02
CA VAL A 195 -0.17 -11.22 -7.77
C VAL A 195 -0.92 -12.55 -7.86
N LYS A 196 -2.17 -12.55 -8.35
CA LYS A 196 -2.94 -13.78 -8.58
C LYS A 196 -2.21 -14.76 -9.48
N THR A 197 -1.64 -14.27 -10.58
CA THR A 197 -0.87 -15.10 -11.52
C THR A 197 0.38 -15.70 -10.87
N GLN A 198 1.17 -14.88 -10.18
CA GLN A 198 2.38 -15.32 -9.48
C GLN A 198 2.08 -16.35 -8.37
N LEU A 199 0.96 -16.20 -7.65
CA LEU A 199 0.53 -17.17 -6.65
C LEU A 199 0.14 -18.52 -7.27
N LYS A 200 -0.58 -18.50 -8.40
CA LYS A 200 -0.92 -19.72 -9.17
C LYS A 200 0.32 -20.42 -9.71
N GLU A 201 1.27 -19.66 -10.27
CA GLU A 201 2.55 -20.21 -10.79
C GLU A 201 3.37 -20.90 -9.69
N LYS A 202 3.29 -20.41 -8.45
CA LYS A 202 3.95 -21.01 -7.28
C LYS A 202 3.15 -22.15 -6.63
N GLY A 203 1.96 -22.49 -7.15
CA GLY A 203 1.10 -23.54 -6.59
C GLY A 203 0.54 -23.21 -5.21
N LEU A 204 0.39 -21.92 -4.90
CA LEU A 204 -0.18 -21.43 -3.64
C LEU A 204 -1.68 -21.14 -3.73
N LEU A 205 -2.24 -21.17 -4.96
CA LEU A 205 -3.66 -21.07 -5.31
C LEU A 205 -4.06 -22.25 -6.19
#